data_AF-A0A1G7RMB2-F1
#
_entry.id   AF-A0A1G7RMB2-F1
#
_cell.length_a   1.000
_cell.length_b   1.000
_cell.length_c   1.000
_cell.angle_alpha   90.00
_cell.angle_beta   90.00
_cell.angle_gamma   90.00
#
_symmetry.space_group_name_H-M   'P 1'
#
loop_
_entity.id
_entity.type
_entity.pdbx_description
1 polymer ?
#
loop_
_entity_poly.entity_id
_entity_poly.type
_entity_poly.pdbx_seq_one_letter_code
_entity_poly.pdbx_strand_id
1 'polypeptide(L)'
;MHQSRTFFIGTIPNVLEPKSLELSSFGALWYEEDNQRYIIGYGFGARQIAKLTLFCNSPAYVTCNDERLINEIYKSIREKQHAQDWSTRKRLPLMTAFKEPWKSMNRGWYILRSRSFFPLHLSIVQRTKHSVWLEHTAVCENEAELANYLTKAEEAHQLRLLEYYRFN
;
A
#
# COMPACT_ATOMS: atom_id res chain seq x y z
N MET A 1 20.53 32.03 9.42
CA MET A 1 21.47 31.12 8.72
C MET A 1 20.69 29.89 8.29
N HIS A 2 20.48 29.66 6.99
CA HIS A 2 19.94 28.38 6.53
C HIS A 2 21.07 27.36 6.58
N GLN A 3 21.01 26.39 7.50
CA GLN A 3 21.90 25.24 7.43
C GLN A 3 21.64 24.50 6.11
N SER A 4 22.70 24.32 5.33
CA SER A 4 22.64 23.50 4.13
C SER A 4 22.42 22.05 4.55
N ARG A 5 21.23 21.51 4.27
CA ARG A 5 20.93 20.11 4.53
C ARG A 5 21.61 19.23 3.48
N THR A 6 22.27 18.16 3.92
CA THR A 6 22.77 17.12 3.02
C THR A 6 21.61 16.18 2.71
N PHE A 7 21.28 16.09 1.42
CA PHE A 7 20.27 15.15 0.94
C PHE A 7 20.95 13.85 0.52
N PHE A 8 20.27 12.73 0.75
CA PHE A 8 20.70 11.41 0.36
C PHE A 8 19.67 10.80 -0.58
N ILE A 9 20.15 10.13 -1.64
CA ILE A 9 19.32 9.34 -2.52
C ILE A 9 19.84 7.91 -2.56
N GLY A 10 18.94 6.94 -2.46
CA GLY A 10 19.29 5.52 -2.51
C GLY A 10 18.25 4.76 -3.30
N THR A 11 18.70 3.69 -3.96
CA THR A 11 17.85 2.82 -4.77
C THR A 11 18.14 1.36 -4.49
N ILE A 12 17.10 0.53 -4.44
CA ILE A 12 17.22 -0.94 -4.36
C ILE A 12 16.34 -1.59 -5.43
N PRO A 13 16.80 -2.67 -6.07
CA PRO A 13 16.00 -3.43 -7.03
C PRO A 13 15.07 -4.44 -6.33
N ASN A 14 14.18 -5.04 -7.11
CA ASN A 14 13.45 -6.26 -6.76
C ASN A 14 12.62 -6.19 -5.46
N VAL A 15 11.97 -5.05 -5.21
CA VAL A 15 10.98 -4.93 -4.13
C VAL A 15 9.58 -4.80 -4.70
N LEU A 16 8.58 -5.21 -3.93
CA LEU A 16 7.19 -5.18 -4.37
C LEU A 16 6.71 -3.72 -4.54
N GLU A 17 6.25 -3.40 -5.75
CA GLU A 17 5.48 -2.18 -5.97
C GLU A 17 4.00 -2.45 -5.64
N PRO A 18 3.43 -1.78 -4.63
CA PRO A 18 2.12 -2.15 -4.10
C PRO A 18 0.96 -1.98 -5.09
N LYS A 19 1.12 -1.10 -6.09
CA LYS A 19 0.06 -0.77 -7.04
C LYS A 19 -0.03 -1.76 -8.20
N SER A 20 1.12 -2.15 -8.74
CA SER A 20 1.21 -3.14 -9.83
C SER A 20 1.18 -4.57 -9.29
N LEU A 21 1.55 -4.76 -8.02
CA LEU A 21 1.83 -6.04 -7.40
C LEU A 21 2.93 -6.82 -8.12
N GLU A 22 3.88 -6.08 -8.71
CA GLU A 22 5.04 -6.61 -9.42
C GLU A 22 6.33 -6.13 -8.75
N LEU A 23 7.42 -6.88 -8.96
CA LEU A 23 8.72 -6.46 -8.48
C LEU A 23 9.24 -5.29 -9.33
N SER A 24 9.74 -4.27 -8.66
CA SER A 24 10.24 -3.03 -9.27
C SER A 24 11.44 -2.50 -8.51
N SER A 25 12.12 -1.53 -9.10
CA SER A 25 13.13 -0.74 -8.38
C SER A 25 12.45 0.27 -7.48
N PHE A 26 12.91 0.39 -6.25
CA PHE A 26 12.49 1.44 -5.33
C PHE A 26 13.61 2.46 -5.18
N GLY A 27 13.25 3.73 -5.09
CA GLY A 27 14.16 4.79 -4.71
C GLY A 27 13.54 5.70 -3.66
N ALA A 28 14.39 6.24 -2.79
CA ALA A 28 14.01 7.20 -1.76
C ALA A 28 15.00 8.36 -1.72
N LEU A 29 14.48 9.53 -1.38
CA LEU A 29 15.19 10.77 -1.11
C LEU A 29 14.91 11.18 0.33
N TRP A 30 15.95 11.41 1.11
CA TRP A 30 15.83 11.82 2.51
C TRP A 30 16.94 12.79 2.92
N TYR A 31 16.84 13.36 4.11
CA TYR A 31 17.94 14.01 4.80
C TYR A 31 17.98 13.54 6.25
N GLU A 32 19.08 13.82 6.94
CA GLU A 32 19.24 13.51 8.36
C GLU A 32 19.50 14.81 9.15
N GLU A 33 18.80 14.98 10.26
CA GLU A 33 18.88 16.14 11.17
C GLU A 33 18.61 15.62 12.59
N ASP A 34 19.41 16.03 13.58
CA ASP A 34 19.30 15.57 14.98
C ASP A 34 19.20 14.04 15.17
N ASN A 35 20.00 13.28 14.40
CA ASN A 35 19.98 11.80 14.36
C ASN A 35 18.63 11.20 13.94
N GLN A 36 17.74 12.00 13.33
CA GLN A 36 16.48 11.55 12.76
C GLN A 36 16.51 11.61 11.24
N ARG A 37 15.80 10.66 10.62
CA ARG A 37 15.71 10.54 9.16
C ARG A 37 14.38 11.09 8.67
N TYR A 38 14.45 12.02 7.72
CA TYR A 38 13.28 12.67 7.11
C TYR A 38 13.17 12.30 5.63
N ILE A 39 12.21 11.42 5.31
CA ILE A 39 11.95 10.99 3.93
C ILE A 39 11.15 12.08 3.21
N ILE A 40 11.75 12.67 2.17
CA ILE A 40 11.16 13.76 1.38
C ILE A 40 10.33 13.22 0.22
N GLY A 41 10.79 12.11 -0.37
CA GLY A 41 10.13 11.51 -1.50
C GLY A 41 10.59 10.06 -1.71
N TYR A 42 9.73 9.28 -2.32
CA TYR A 42 10.06 7.92 -2.75
C TYR A 42 9.28 7.59 -4.02
N GLY A 43 9.70 6.54 -4.71
CA GLY A 43 9.03 6.11 -5.92
C GLY A 43 9.50 4.74 -6.39
N PHE A 44 8.63 4.12 -7.18
CA PHE A 44 8.91 2.84 -7.84
C PHE A 44 9.16 3.04 -9.34
N GLY A 45 10.07 2.25 -9.89
CA GLY A 45 10.47 2.26 -11.29
C GLY A 45 11.34 3.44 -11.69
N ALA A 46 12.04 3.27 -12.82
CA ALA A 46 13.03 4.21 -13.33
C ALA A 46 12.47 5.64 -13.49
N ARG A 47 11.21 5.78 -13.92
CA ARG A 47 10.58 7.10 -14.15
C ARG A 47 10.42 7.90 -12.86
N GLN A 48 10.00 7.28 -11.76
CA GLN A 48 9.81 8.00 -10.50
C GLN A 48 11.16 8.28 -9.83
N ILE A 49 12.09 7.33 -9.91
CA ILE A 49 13.47 7.53 -9.42
C ILE A 49 14.13 8.72 -10.14
N ALA A 50 13.97 8.82 -11.46
CA ALA A 50 14.48 9.97 -12.23
C ALA A 50 13.83 11.30 -11.82
N LYS A 51 12.58 11.31 -11.32
CA LYS A 51 11.99 12.55 -10.77
C LYS A 51 12.59 12.92 -9.42
N LEU A 52 12.95 11.93 -8.59
CA LEU A 52 13.62 12.19 -7.31
C LEU A 52 15.00 12.83 -7.53
N THR A 53 15.75 12.38 -8.54
CA THR A 53 17.05 12.99 -8.89
C THR A 53 16.89 14.41 -9.41
N LEU A 54 15.87 14.69 -10.25
CA LEU A 54 15.58 16.04 -10.74
C LEU A 54 15.22 17.03 -9.64
N PHE A 55 14.54 16.58 -8.58
CA PHE A 55 14.25 17.41 -7.41
C PHE A 55 15.53 17.89 -6.71
N CYS A 56 16.62 17.14 -6.83
CA CYS A 56 17.90 17.44 -6.19
C CYS A 56 18.82 18.33 -7.03
N ASN A 57 18.35 18.94 -8.13
CA ASN A 57 19.18 19.76 -9.03
C ASN A 57 19.68 21.10 -8.43
N SER A 58 19.50 21.36 -7.13
CA SER A 58 19.91 22.63 -6.49
C SER A 58 20.70 22.47 -5.17
N PRO A 59 20.61 21.35 -4.43
CA PRO A 59 21.65 20.97 -3.46
C PRO A 59 22.40 19.70 -3.90
N ALA A 60 23.72 19.65 -3.66
CA ALA A 60 24.50 18.43 -3.85
C ALA A 60 23.91 17.31 -2.98
N TYR A 61 23.36 16.28 -3.62
CA TYR A 61 22.89 15.08 -2.96
C TYR A 61 24.01 14.02 -2.93
N VAL A 62 23.98 13.16 -1.94
CA VAL A 62 24.89 12.02 -1.81
C VAL A 62 24.14 10.75 -2.21
N THR A 63 24.68 10.03 -3.18
CA THR A 63 24.18 8.68 -3.49
C THR A 63 24.56 7.72 -2.36
N CYS A 64 23.57 7.13 -1.72
CA CYS A 64 23.71 6.09 -0.73
C CYS A 64 23.59 4.72 -1.41
N ASN A 65 24.58 3.86 -1.18
CA ASN A 65 24.62 2.48 -1.69
C ASN A 65 24.38 1.44 -0.58
N ASP A 66 24.03 1.88 0.63
CA ASP A 66 23.71 0.96 1.73
C ASP A 66 22.31 0.37 1.52
N GLU A 67 22.26 -0.81 0.92
CA GLU A 67 21.01 -1.52 0.64
C GLU A 67 20.21 -1.83 1.91
N ARG A 68 20.88 -2.05 3.06
CA ARG A 68 20.18 -2.34 4.32
C ARG A 68 19.38 -1.12 4.77
N LEU A 69 20.03 0.05 4.76
CA LEU A 69 19.40 1.32 5.10
C LEU A 69 18.25 1.65 4.15
N ILE A 70 18.43 1.45 2.85
CA ILE A 70 17.36 1.73 1.86
C ILE A 70 16.19 0.76 2.04
N ASN A 71 16.46 -0.51 2.36
CA ASN A 71 15.43 -1.50 2.65
C ASN A 71 14.67 -1.17 3.95
N GLU A 72 15.34 -0.65 4.99
CA GLU A 72 14.68 -0.14 6.20
C GLU A 72 13.75 1.02 5.87
N ILE A 73 14.18 1.95 5.01
CA ILE A 73 13.32 3.04 4.53
C ILE A 73 12.09 2.47 3.81
N TYR A 74 12.29 1.56 2.85
CA TYR A 74 11.20 0.88 2.13
C TYR A 74 10.21 0.24 3.12
N LYS A 75 10.68 -0.57 4.07
CA LYS A 75 9.85 -1.22 5.08
C LYS A 75 9.05 -0.23 5.92
N SER A 76 9.69 0.84 6.40
CA SER A 76 9.01 1.87 7.21
C SER A 76 7.86 2.56 6.44
N ILE A 77 8.03 2.74 5.13
CA ILE A 77 6.99 3.30 4.25
C ILE A 77 5.88 2.28 4.05
N ARG A 78 6.23 1.01 3.79
CA ARG A 78 5.25 -0.07 3.62
C ARG A 78 4.42 -0.27 4.88
N GLU A 79 5.00 -0.26 6.07
CA GLU A 79 4.29 -0.36 7.34
C GLU A 79 3.24 0.76 7.50
N LYS A 80 3.62 2.00 7.20
CA LYS A 80 2.69 3.14 7.23
C LYS A 80 1.59 3.00 6.18
N GLN A 81 1.93 2.55 4.97
CA GLN A 81 0.95 2.28 3.92
C GLN A 81 -0.03 1.17 4.33
N HIS A 82 0.44 0.06 4.89
CA HIS A 82 -0.41 -1.01 5.39
C HIS A 82 -1.36 -0.53 6.49
N ALA A 83 -0.87 0.27 7.43
CA ALA A 83 -1.72 0.85 8.47
C ALA A 83 -2.78 1.80 7.88
N GLN A 84 -2.41 2.60 6.89
CA GLN A 84 -3.34 3.48 6.18
C GLN A 84 -4.37 2.70 5.35
N ASP A 85 -3.94 1.72 4.56
CA ASP A 85 -4.79 0.86 3.74
C ASP A 85 -5.81 0.10 4.60
N TRP A 86 -5.36 -0.36 5.77
CA TRP A 86 -6.25 -1.01 6.74
C TRP A 86 -7.25 -0.02 7.33
N SER A 87 -6.82 1.17 7.74
CA SER A 87 -7.72 2.16 8.37
C SER A 87 -8.63 2.90 7.37
N THR A 88 -8.36 2.79 6.06
CA THR A 88 -9.13 3.51 5.04
C THR A 88 -10.51 2.90 4.86
N ARG A 89 -11.51 3.60 5.40
CA ARG A 89 -12.93 3.32 5.18
C ARG A 89 -13.51 4.29 4.16
N LYS A 90 -14.09 3.75 3.08
CA LYS A 90 -14.67 4.55 1.99
C LYS A 90 -16.02 4.01 1.55
N ARG A 91 -17.03 4.87 1.54
CA ARG A 91 -18.27 4.58 0.83
C ARG A 91 -18.04 4.69 -0.67
N LEU A 92 -18.40 3.66 -1.43
CA LEU A 92 -18.42 3.73 -2.87
C LEU A 92 -19.56 4.68 -3.33
N PRO A 93 -19.50 5.21 -4.56
CA PRO A 93 -20.57 6.05 -5.11
C PRO A 93 -21.95 5.39 -4.94
N LEU A 94 -22.98 6.19 -4.68
CA LEU A 94 -24.31 5.68 -4.31
C LEU A 94 -24.88 4.69 -5.34
N MET A 95 -24.66 4.99 -6.62
CA MET A 95 -25.12 4.15 -7.74
C MET A 95 -24.41 2.79 -7.81
N THR A 96 -23.27 2.61 -7.13
CA THR A 96 -22.53 1.34 -7.14
C THR A 96 -23.35 0.19 -6.54
N ALA A 97 -24.15 0.45 -5.50
CA ALA A 97 -24.98 -0.58 -4.86
C ALA A 97 -26.08 -1.14 -5.78
N PHE A 98 -26.46 -0.39 -6.82
CA PHE A 98 -27.51 -0.74 -7.78
C PHE A 98 -26.95 -1.21 -9.13
N LYS A 99 -25.63 -1.37 -9.24
CA LYS A 99 -24.95 -1.93 -10.40
C LYS A 99 -24.46 -3.34 -10.09
N GLU A 100 -24.33 -4.16 -11.13
CA GLU A 100 -23.64 -5.45 -10.97
C GLU A 100 -22.18 -5.22 -10.53
N PRO A 101 -21.60 -6.11 -9.71
CA PRO A 101 -22.22 -7.31 -9.14
C PRO A 101 -23.09 -7.01 -7.89
N TRP A 102 -22.98 -5.83 -7.29
CA TRP A 102 -23.57 -5.51 -5.97
C TRP A 102 -25.10 -5.55 -5.92
N LYS A 103 -25.75 -5.29 -7.06
CA LYS A 103 -27.20 -5.35 -7.19
C LYS A 103 -27.72 -6.77 -6.92
N SER A 104 -27.05 -7.79 -7.45
CA SER A 104 -27.47 -9.19 -7.39
C SER A 104 -26.98 -9.92 -6.12
N MET A 105 -25.91 -9.44 -5.49
CA MET A 105 -25.38 -10.03 -4.26
C MET A 105 -26.34 -9.89 -3.08
N ASN A 106 -26.19 -10.74 -2.05
CA ASN A 106 -26.90 -10.62 -0.77
C ASN A 106 -26.32 -9.50 0.11
N ARG A 107 -27.01 -9.09 1.17
CA ARG A 107 -26.47 -8.08 2.11
C ARG A 107 -25.53 -8.78 3.07
N GLY A 108 -24.44 -8.13 3.41
CA GLY A 108 -23.46 -8.72 4.31
C GLY A 108 -22.04 -8.27 3.99
N TRP A 109 -21.10 -9.09 4.44
CA TRP A 109 -19.68 -8.85 4.33
C TRP A 109 -19.08 -9.71 3.23
N TYR A 110 -18.17 -9.11 2.48
CA TYR A 110 -17.52 -9.71 1.34
C TYR A 110 -16.02 -9.52 1.43
N ILE A 111 -15.29 -10.58 1.12
CA ILE A 111 -13.83 -10.60 1.06
C ILE A 111 -13.45 -10.83 -0.39
N LEU A 112 -12.85 -9.82 -1.00
CA LEU A 112 -12.48 -9.83 -2.40
C LEU A 112 -10.96 -9.88 -2.54
N ARG A 113 -10.50 -10.74 -3.44
CA ARG A 113 -9.09 -10.82 -3.84
C ARG A 113 -8.96 -10.29 -5.27
N SER A 114 -7.92 -9.53 -5.56
CA SER A 114 -7.67 -9.03 -6.92
C SER A 114 -7.16 -10.10 -7.89
N ARG A 115 -6.56 -11.18 -7.38
CA ARG A 115 -6.08 -12.33 -8.15
C ARG A 115 -6.01 -13.59 -7.29
N SER A 116 -5.82 -14.75 -7.94
CA SER A 116 -5.78 -16.08 -7.30
C SER A 116 -4.42 -16.48 -6.74
N PHE A 117 -3.36 -15.73 -7.07
CA PHE A 117 -1.98 -15.97 -6.66
C PHE A 117 -1.40 -14.75 -5.94
N PHE A 118 -0.30 -14.93 -5.21
CA PHE A 118 0.37 -13.85 -4.48
C PHE A 118 1.44 -13.13 -5.33
N PRO A 119 1.76 -11.86 -5.02
CA PRO A 119 1.11 -10.97 -4.05
C PRO A 119 -0.34 -10.66 -4.43
N LEU A 120 -1.22 -10.11 -3.60
CA LEU A 120 -2.59 -9.74 -4.03
C LEU A 120 -3.12 -8.55 -3.25
N HIS A 121 -4.11 -7.85 -3.81
CA HIS A 121 -4.93 -6.93 -3.03
C HIS A 121 -6.08 -7.71 -2.41
N LEU A 122 -6.25 -7.50 -1.10
CA LEU A 122 -7.41 -7.91 -0.34
C LEU A 122 -8.30 -6.69 -0.12
N SER A 123 -9.61 -6.84 -0.31
CA SER A 123 -10.61 -5.84 0.02
C SER A 123 -11.71 -6.46 0.85
N ILE A 124 -12.00 -5.84 2.01
CA ILE A 124 -13.11 -6.22 2.87
C ILE A 124 -14.22 -5.20 2.65
N VAL A 125 -15.36 -5.68 2.21
CA VAL A 125 -16.45 -4.85 1.71
C VAL A 125 -17.74 -5.18 2.46
N GLN A 126 -18.42 -4.15 2.96
CA GLN A 126 -19.75 -4.28 3.53
C GLN A 126 -20.80 -3.80 2.52
N ARG A 127 -21.69 -4.70 2.12
CA ARG A 127 -22.85 -4.38 1.28
C ARG A 127 -24.10 -4.26 2.12
N THR A 128 -24.71 -3.09 2.08
CA THR A 128 -26.01 -2.80 2.69
C THR A 128 -27.10 -2.72 1.61
N LYS A 129 -28.33 -2.40 2.01
CA LYS A 129 -29.45 -2.22 1.06
C LYS A 129 -29.17 -1.15 -0.01
N HIS A 130 -28.46 -0.09 0.36
CA HIS A 130 -28.34 1.13 -0.46
C HIS A 130 -26.91 1.63 -0.61
N SER A 131 -25.93 0.87 -0.10
CA SER A 131 -24.53 1.29 -0.14
C SER A 131 -23.60 0.10 -0.19
N VAL A 132 -22.41 0.35 -0.72
CA VAL A 132 -21.26 -0.55 -0.66
C VAL A 132 -20.14 0.23 0.00
N TRP A 133 -19.58 -0.33 1.06
CA TRP A 133 -18.48 0.26 1.81
C TRP A 133 -17.24 -0.59 1.62
N LEU A 134 -16.16 0.04 1.15
CA LEU A 134 -14.83 -0.51 1.28
C LEU A 134 -14.37 -0.22 2.71
N GLU A 135 -14.32 -1.25 3.55
CA GLU A 135 -14.07 -1.10 4.98
C GLU A 135 -12.58 -1.21 5.28
N HIS A 136 -11.90 -2.18 4.65
CA HIS A 136 -10.46 -2.36 4.76
C HIS A 136 -9.85 -2.78 3.44
N THR A 137 -8.59 -2.41 3.25
CA THR A 137 -7.75 -2.94 2.17
C THR A 137 -6.41 -3.41 2.71
N ALA A 138 -5.80 -4.35 2.00
CA ALA A 138 -4.43 -4.77 2.27
C ALA A 138 -3.76 -5.26 0.99
N VAL A 139 -2.44 -5.23 0.97
CA VAL A 139 -1.61 -6.04 0.06
C VAL A 139 -1.12 -7.23 0.87
N CYS A 140 -1.27 -8.44 0.33
CA CYS A 140 -0.77 -9.68 0.93
C CYS A 140 0.28 -10.25 0.00
N GLU A 141 1.50 -10.45 0.49
CA GLU A 141 2.62 -10.99 -0.30
C GLU A 141 2.66 -12.53 -0.25
N ASN A 142 1.97 -13.13 0.70
CA ASN A 142 1.92 -14.58 0.92
C ASN A 142 0.64 -14.99 1.67
N GLU A 143 0.45 -16.31 1.81
CA GLU A 143 -0.72 -16.90 2.48
C GLU A 143 -0.78 -16.56 3.97
N ALA A 144 0.38 -16.44 4.65
CA ALA A 144 0.40 -16.13 6.08
C ALA A 144 -0.11 -14.71 6.37
N GLU A 145 0.31 -13.74 5.55
CA GLU A 145 -0.21 -12.36 5.63
C GLU A 145 -1.70 -12.29 5.35
N LEU A 146 -2.16 -13.03 4.33
CA LEU A 146 -3.58 -13.12 4.03
C LEU A 146 -4.37 -13.68 5.22
N ALA A 147 -3.94 -14.81 5.78
CA ALA A 147 -4.58 -15.40 6.95
C ALA A 147 -4.65 -14.41 8.13
N ASN A 148 -3.56 -13.69 8.41
CA ASN A 148 -3.53 -12.68 9.47
C ASN A 148 -4.56 -11.56 9.23
N TYR A 149 -4.67 -11.04 8.00
CA TYR A 149 -5.67 -10.01 7.68
C TYR A 149 -7.11 -10.52 7.75
N LEU A 150 -7.34 -11.78 7.39
CA LEU A 150 -8.67 -12.40 7.52
C LEU A 150 -9.06 -12.55 8.99
N THR A 151 -8.19 -13.08 9.84
CA THR A 151 -8.43 -13.17 11.29
C THR A 151 -8.70 -11.79 11.88
N LYS A 152 -7.89 -10.79 11.52
CA LYS A 152 -8.08 -9.41 11.98
C LYS A 152 -9.43 -8.83 11.54
N ALA A 153 -9.91 -9.18 10.34
CA ALA A 153 -11.22 -8.75 9.83
C ALA A 153 -12.38 -9.44 10.54
N GLU A 154 -12.24 -10.74 10.81
CA GLU A 154 -13.20 -11.55 11.56
C GLU A 154 -13.40 -10.97 12.97
N GLU A 155 -12.31 -10.66 13.65
CA GLU A 155 -12.32 -10.02 14.98
C GLU A 155 -12.96 -8.63 14.93
N ALA A 156 -12.59 -7.80 13.95
CA ALA A 156 -13.06 -6.42 13.84
C ALA A 156 -14.57 -6.31 13.55
N HIS A 157 -15.12 -7.23 12.74
CA HIS A 157 -16.49 -7.11 12.20
C HIS A 157 -17.42 -8.25 12.59
N GLN A 158 -16.95 -9.19 13.41
CA GLN A 158 -17.68 -10.41 13.78
C GLN A 158 -18.20 -11.13 12.53
N LEU A 159 -17.32 -11.28 11.54
CA LEU A 159 -17.67 -11.86 10.25
C LEU A 159 -18.17 -13.30 10.45
N ARG A 160 -19.49 -13.49 10.43
CA ARG A 160 -20.04 -14.80 10.04
C ARG A 160 -19.76 -14.90 8.55
N LEU A 161 -18.65 -15.53 8.17
CA LEU A 161 -18.23 -15.74 6.79
C LEU A 161 -19.41 -16.23 5.94
N LEU A 162 -20.07 -15.32 5.23
CA LEU A 162 -21.27 -15.64 4.48
C LEU A 162 -20.98 -15.96 3.01
N GLU A 163 -19.85 -15.54 2.43
CA GLU A 163 -19.42 -16.00 1.10
C GLU A 163 -17.99 -15.50 0.76
N TYR A 164 -17.10 -16.39 0.31
CA TYR A 164 -15.86 -16.04 -0.39
C TYR A 164 -16.17 -15.81 -1.88
N TYR A 165 -16.11 -14.57 -2.36
CA TYR A 165 -16.25 -14.30 -3.80
C TYR A 165 -14.87 -14.18 -4.45
N ARG A 166 -14.57 -15.15 -5.33
CA ARG A 166 -13.48 -15.05 -6.31
C ARG A 166 -14.01 -14.31 -7.53
N PHE A 167 -13.45 -13.15 -7.85
CA PHE A 167 -13.55 -12.62 -9.20
C PHE A 167 -12.47 -13.34 -10.02
N ASN A 168 -12.90 -14.19 -10.95
CA ASN A 168 -12.05 -14.73 -12.01
C ASN A 168 -11.92 -13.70 -13.13
#